data_AF-A0A6I6S1K2-F1
#
_entry.id   AF-A0A6I6S1K2-F1
#
_cell.length_a   1.000
_cell.length_b   1.000
_cell.length_c   1.000
_cell.angle_alpha   90.00
_cell.angle_beta   90.00
_cell.angle_gamma   90.00
#
_symmetry.space_group_name_H-M   'P 1'
#
loop_
_entity.id
_entity.type
_entity.pdbx_description
1 polymer ?
#
loop_
_entity_poly.entity_id
_entity_poly.type
_entity_poly.pdbx_seq_one_letter_code
_entity_poly.pdbx_strand_id
1 'polypeptide(L)'
;MTTSTETTAATERIHADHTVTKRLGNWTRAGHIQVRARRGLAVLDLRSPDLPDDIELRLELQRATVKLLVPDDAVVEHWDLHWTARGKVKDAQVRTADEPALAGARRIRLAGVATDSEVRVHRGGIAVLSAMCSRAYLEDLRLAHRTGGHPTVDDPARSHSH
;
A
#
# COMPACT_ATOMS: atom_id res chain seq x y z
N MET A 1 31.98 -0.63 -20.39
CA MET A 1 30.87 -1.54 -20.76
C MET A 1 30.26 -2.01 -19.45
N THR A 2 29.33 -1.23 -18.91
CA THR A 2 28.76 -1.44 -17.57
C THR A 2 27.54 -2.32 -17.74
N THR A 3 27.65 -3.58 -17.34
CA THR A 3 26.53 -4.53 -17.30
C THR A 3 25.56 -4.09 -16.21
N SER A 4 24.40 -3.56 -16.61
CA SER A 4 23.26 -3.37 -15.71
C SER A 4 22.75 -4.74 -15.30
N THR A 5 22.97 -5.12 -14.05
CA THR A 5 22.34 -6.27 -13.41
C THR A 5 20.85 -5.98 -13.30
N GLU A 6 20.07 -6.52 -14.23
CA GLU A 6 18.61 -6.54 -14.15
C GLU A 6 18.21 -7.49 -13.03
N THR A 7 18.09 -6.94 -11.81
CA THR A 7 17.51 -7.64 -10.66
C THR A 7 16.09 -8.01 -11.03
N THR A 8 15.83 -9.30 -11.25
CA THR A 8 14.48 -9.83 -11.46
C THR A 8 13.58 -9.34 -10.34
N ALA A 9 12.70 -8.38 -10.63
CA ALA A 9 11.91 -7.72 -9.61
C ALA A 9 10.98 -8.75 -8.94
N ALA A 10 11.23 -9.03 -7.65
CA ALA A 10 10.38 -9.92 -6.88
C ALA A 10 8.92 -9.44 -6.96
N THR A 11 8.00 -10.34 -7.29
CA THR A 11 6.56 -10.05 -7.34
C THR A 11 5.89 -10.58 -6.08
N GLU A 12 5.24 -9.70 -5.33
CA GLU A 12 4.41 -10.08 -4.20
C GLU A 12 3.02 -10.46 -4.64
N ARG A 13 2.46 -11.54 -4.06
CA ARG A 13 1.12 -12.01 -4.38
C ARG A 13 0.27 -12.08 -3.13
N ILE A 14 -0.88 -11.41 -3.18
CA ILE A 14 -1.80 -11.25 -2.07
C ILE A 14 -3.16 -11.77 -2.49
N HIS A 15 -3.73 -12.63 -1.66
CA HIS A 15 -5.03 -13.23 -1.90
C HIS A 15 -5.98 -12.97 -0.72
N ALA A 16 -7.18 -12.48 -1.01
CA ALA A 16 -8.23 -12.25 0.00
C ALA A 16 -9.59 -12.70 -0.55
N ASP A 17 -9.96 -13.95 -0.28
CA ASP A 17 -11.26 -14.51 -0.65
C ASP A 17 -12.13 -14.72 0.61
N HIS A 18 -13.25 -14.00 0.69
CA HIS A 18 -14.15 -13.95 1.86
C HIS A 18 -13.44 -13.69 3.20
N THR A 19 -12.26 -13.04 3.15
CA THR A 19 -11.41 -12.82 4.32
C THR A 19 -10.82 -11.41 4.31
N VAL A 20 -10.16 -11.07 5.42
CA VAL A 20 -9.39 -9.85 5.57
C VAL A 20 -7.90 -10.20 5.63
N THR A 21 -7.12 -9.62 4.73
CA THR A 21 -5.65 -9.74 4.73
C THR A 21 -5.05 -8.36 4.96
N LYS A 22 -4.13 -8.27 5.91
CA LYS A 22 -3.37 -7.04 6.18
C LYS A 22 -1.89 -7.30 5.94
N ARG A 23 -1.24 -6.37 5.25
CA ARG A 23 0.20 -6.28 5.04
C ARG A 23 0.61 -4.88 5.52
N LEU A 24 1.19 -4.81 6.71
CA LEU A 24 1.43 -3.56 7.44
C LEU A 24 2.92 -3.44 7.78
N GLY A 25 3.41 -2.21 7.98
CA GLY A 25 4.84 -2.00 8.25
C GLY A 25 5.73 -2.28 7.04
N ASN A 26 6.96 -2.74 7.29
CA ASN A 26 7.98 -3.05 6.27
C ASN A 26 7.86 -4.50 5.77
N TRP A 27 6.72 -4.85 5.18
CA TRP A 27 6.39 -6.24 4.84
C TRP A 27 6.96 -6.75 3.50
N THR A 28 7.42 -5.84 2.63
CA THR A 28 8.07 -6.21 1.36
C THR A 28 8.98 -5.09 0.85
N ARG A 29 9.81 -5.44 -0.13
CA ARG A 29 10.63 -4.53 -0.96
C ARG A 29 10.28 -4.62 -2.45
N ALA A 30 9.22 -5.36 -2.80
CA ALA A 30 8.81 -5.56 -4.17
C ALA A 30 8.17 -4.31 -4.78
N GLY A 31 8.58 -3.97 -6.01
CA GLY A 31 7.90 -2.95 -6.82
C GLY A 31 6.70 -3.47 -7.60
N HIS A 32 6.54 -4.79 -7.72
CA HIS A 32 5.41 -5.41 -8.41
C HIS A 32 4.57 -6.20 -7.41
N ILE A 33 3.30 -5.82 -7.27
CA ILE A 33 2.39 -6.43 -6.31
C ILE A 33 1.11 -6.83 -7.05
N GLN A 34 0.69 -8.07 -6.85
CA GLN A 34 -0.54 -8.63 -7.40
C GLN A 34 -1.54 -8.88 -6.27
N VAL A 35 -2.76 -8.36 -6.40
CA VAL A 35 -3.84 -8.56 -5.45
C VAL A 35 -5.02 -9.22 -6.14
N ARG A 36 -5.37 -10.42 -5.68
CA ARG A 36 -6.60 -11.11 -6.04
C ARG A 36 -7.54 -11.09 -4.85
N ALA A 37 -8.70 -10.48 -5.01
CA ALA A 37 -9.67 -10.43 -3.92
C ALA A 37 -11.11 -10.64 -4.40
N ARG A 38 -11.84 -11.49 -3.67
CA ARG A 38 -13.25 -11.77 -3.90
C ARG A 38 -14.00 -11.65 -2.59
N ARG A 39 -15.00 -10.76 -2.52
CA ARG A 39 -15.80 -10.54 -1.30
C ARG A 39 -14.96 -10.36 -0.03
N GLY A 40 -13.77 -9.80 -0.18
CA GLY A 40 -12.76 -9.69 0.85
C GLY A 40 -12.20 -8.27 0.98
N LEU A 41 -11.29 -8.10 1.93
CA LEU A 41 -10.60 -6.85 2.19
C LEU A 41 -9.08 -7.07 2.23
N ALA A 42 -8.33 -6.36 1.40
CA ALA A 42 -6.90 -6.24 1.53
C ALA A 42 -6.52 -4.86 2.09
N VAL A 43 -5.63 -4.81 3.08
CA VAL A 43 -5.01 -3.57 3.56
C VAL A 43 -3.52 -3.65 3.31
N LEU A 44 -3.00 -2.77 2.46
CA LEU A 44 -1.60 -2.72 2.08
C LEU A 44 -0.99 -1.42 2.58
N ASP A 45 0.02 -1.55 3.41
CA ASP A 45 0.85 -0.43 3.82
C ASP A 45 2.02 -0.28 2.85
N LEU A 46 2.00 0.82 2.12
CA LEU A 46 2.98 1.18 1.11
C LEU A 46 3.81 2.39 1.58
N ARG A 47 3.83 2.68 2.88
CA ARG A 47 4.61 3.78 3.48
C ARG A 47 6.07 3.41 3.77
N SER A 48 6.44 2.12 3.65
CA SER A 48 7.79 1.67 3.91
C SER A 48 8.82 2.42 3.06
N PRO A 49 9.92 2.93 3.64
CA PRO A 49 10.99 3.57 2.87
C PRO A 49 11.76 2.56 2.00
N ASP A 50 11.69 1.26 2.32
CA ASP A 50 12.39 0.19 1.60
C ASP A 50 11.71 -0.22 0.28
N LEU A 51 10.51 0.30 0.02
CA LEU A 51 9.83 0.13 -1.25
C LEU A 51 10.42 1.06 -2.31
N PRO A 52 10.43 0.66 -3.59
CA PRO A 52 10.86 1.53 -4.68
C PRO A 52 9.93 2.75 -4.85
N ASP A 53 10.44 3.76 -5.55
CA ASP A 53 9.68 4.98 -5.87
C ASP A 53 8.55 4.71 -6.87
N ASP A 54 8.72 3.72 -7.75
CA ASP A 54 7.69 3.26 -8.68
C ASP A 54 7.17 1.89 -8.23
N ILE A 55 5.85 1.81 -8.00
CA ILE A 55 5.15 0.57 -7.65
C ILE A 55 4.06 0.30 -8.69
N GLU A 56 4.04 -0.90 -9.26
CA GLU A 56 2.90 -1.43 -10.02
C GLU A 56 2.05 -2.32 -9.10
N LEU A 57 0.78 -1.96 -8.94
CA LEU A 57 -0.22 -2.73 -8.21
C LEU A 57 -1.27 -3.27 -9.18
N ARG A 58 -1.16 -4.56 -9.52
CA ARG A 58 -2.10 -5.25 -10.41
C ARG A 58 -3.23 -5.87 -9.60
N LEU A 59 -4.46 -5.43 -9.90
CA LEU A 59 -5.66 -5.74 -9.15
C LEU A 59 -6.60 -6.65 -9.96
N GLU A 60 -7.08 -7.70 -9.31
CA GLU A 60 -8.16 -8.55 -9.80
C GLU A 60 -9.22 -8.66 -8.69
N LEU A 61 -10.24 -7.81 -8.79
CA LEU A 61 -11.21 -7.59 -7.71
C LEU A 61 -12.62 -7.98 -8.13
N GLN A 62 -13.31 -8.71 -7.25
CA GLN A 62 -14.73 -9.02 -7.41
C GLN A 62 -15.46 -8.80 -6.08
N ARG A 63 -16.33 -7.79 -6.01
CA ARG A 63 -17.06 -7.45 -4.79
C ARG A 63 -16.15 -7.21 -3.58
N ALA A 64 -14.95 -6.66 -3.81
CA ALA A 64 -13.88 -6.58 -2.83
C ALA A 64 -13.48 -5.13 -2.55
N THR A 65 -12.75 -4.92 -1.46
CA THR A 65 -12.16 -3.62 -1.13
C THR A 65 -10.66 -3.76 -0.94
N VAL A 66 -9.90 -2.82 -1.49
CA VAL A 66 -8.47 -2.66 -1.19
C VAL A 66 -8.28 -1.32 -0.51
N LYS A 67 -7.61 -1.30 0.64
CA LYS A 67 -7.16 -0.08 1.32
C LYS A 67 -5.66 0.05 1.17
N LEU A 68 -5.22 1.15 0.60
CA LEU A 68 -3.81 1.51 0.44
C LEU A 68 -3.48 2.55 1.50
N LEU A 69 -2.50 2.26 2.35
CA LEU A 69 -1.90 3.24 3.25
C LEU A 69 -0.66 3.74 2.53
N VAL A 70 -0.61 5.01 2.16
CA VAL A 70 0.44 5.55 1.29
C VAL A 70 1.10 6.77 1.94
N PRO A 71 2.34 7.12 1.56
CA PRO A 71 2.95 8.41 1.92
C PRO A 71 2.06 9.58 1.50
N ASP A 72 2.14 10.69 2.23
CA ASP A 72 1.25 11.85 2.01
C ASP A 72 1.34 12.41 0.60
N ASP A 73 2.55 12.44 0.05
CA ASP A 73 2.90 12.95 -1.26
C ASP A 73 2.74 11.94 -2.40
N ALA A 74 2.42 10.67 -2.10
CA ALA A 74 2.39 9.61 -3.12
C ALA A 74 1.38 9.90 -4.24
N VAL A 75 1.79 9.73 -5.49
CA VAL A 75 0.93 9.88 -6.67
C VAL A 75 0.30 8.53 -6.98
N VAL A 76 -1.04 8.46 -6.97
CA VAL A 76 -1.79 7.24 -7.31
C VAL A 76 -2.40 7.39 -8.70
N GLU A 77 -1.82 6.70 -9.67
CA GLU A 77 -2.30 6.65 -11.04
C GLU A 77 -3.19 5.42 -11.21
N HIS A 78 -4.37 5.58 -11.82
CA HIS A 78 -5.33 4.48 -11.92
C HIS A 78 -6.03 4.40 -13.28
N TRP A 79 -5.40 4.96 -14.32
CA TRP A 79 -5.97 4.94 -15.67
C TRP A 79 -6.02 3.52 -16.27
N ASP A 80 -5.11 2.64 -15.87
CA ASP A 80 -5.05 1.27 -16.36
C ASP A 80 -5.92 0.28 -15.56
N LEU A 81 -6.67 0.77 -14.57
CA LEU A 81 -7.61 -0.03 -13.79
C LEU A 81 -9.00 0.00 -14.42
N HIS A 82 -9.43 -1.16 -14.92
CA HIS A 82 -10.68 -1.30 -15.67
C HIS A 82 -11.83 -1.71 -14.75
N TRP A 83 -12.88 -0.89 -14.70
CA TRP A 83 -14.10 -1.17 -13.96
C TRP A 83 -15.13 -1.84 -14.86
N THR A 84 -15.51 -3.08 -14.57
CA THR A 84 -16.51 -3.84 -15.34
C THR A 84 -17.93 -3.75 -14.76
N ALA A 85 -18.07 -3.14 -13.59
CA ALA A 85 -19.34 -2.79 -12.94
C ALA A 85 -19.11 -1.56 -12.05
N ARG A 86 -20.03 -1.29 -11.11
CA ARG A 86 -19.86 -0.20 -10.13
C ARG A 86 -18.50 -0.31 -9.43
N GLY A 87 -17.85 0.82 -9.23
CA GLY A 87 -16.60 0.89 -8.51
C GLY A 87 -15.92 2.23 -8.69
N LYS A 88 -14.92 2.49 -7.85
CA LYS A 88 -14.09 3.70 -7.93
C LYS A 88 -12.86 3.57 -7.04
N VAL A 89 -11.86 4.39 -7.34
CA VAL A 89 -10.83 4.79 -6.38
C VAL A 89 -11.39 5.95 -5.55
N LYS A 90 -11.19 5.90 -4.23
CA LYS A 90 -11.46 7.02 -3.32
C LYS A 90 -10.17 7.46 -2.69
N ASP A 91 -9.79 8.71 -2.92
CA ASP A 91 -8.68 9.38 -2.26
C ASP A 91 -9.22 10.70 -1.69
N ALA A 92 -9.66 10.67 -0.43
CA ALA A 92 -10.30 11.83 0.20
C ALA A 92 -9.26 12.79 0.84
N GLN A 93 -8.01 12.33 0.95
CA GLN A 93 -6.92 13.06 1.59
C GLN A 93 -5.92 13.62 0.58
N VAL A 94 -6.15 13.43 -0.73
CA VAL A 94 -5.30 14.02 -1.77
C VAL A 94 -5.27 15.53 -1.61
N ARG A 95 -4.07 16.12 -1.67
CA ARG A 95 -3.94 17.58 -1.75
C ARG A 95 -4.49 18.05 -3.08
N THR A 96 -5.14 19.21 -3.09
CA THR A 96 -5.74 19.81 -4.30
C THR A 96 -4.71 19.97 -5.42
N ALA A 97 -5.18 19.85 -6.67
CA ALA A 97 -4.36 19.77 -7.90
C ALA A 97 -3.42 20.97 -8.16
N ASP A 98 -3.53 22.05 -7.40
CA ASP A 98 -2.72 23.26 -7.56
C ASP A 98 -1.34 23.16 -6.90
N GLU A 99 -1.07 22.12 -6.11
CA GLU A 99 0.27 21.84 -5.57
C GLU A 99 1.01 20.85 -6.49
N PRO A 100 2.16 21.23 -7.06
CA PRO A 100 2.95 20.32 -7.88
C PRO A 100 3.44 19.15 -7.03
N ALA A 101 3.41 17.94 -7.59
CA ALA A 101 3.97 16.76 -6.95
C ALA A 101 5.43 17.02 -6.58
N LEU A 102 5.82 16.72 -5.33
CA LEU A 102 7.20 16.89 -4.90
C LEU A 102 8.12 15.98 -5.73
N ALA A 103 9.29 16.51 -6.06
CA ALA A 103 10.35 15.70 -6.65
C ALA A 103 10.69 14.54 -5.69
N GLY A 104 10.56 13.30 -6.16
CA GLY A 104 10.76 12.08 -5.34
C GLY A 104 9.48 11.48 -4.74
N ALA A 105 8.30 12.03 -5.04
CA ALA A 105 7.04 11.43 -4.61
C ALA A 105 6.86 10.01 -5.19
N ARG A 106 6.51 9.06 -4.32
CA ARG A 106 6.26 7.66 -4.72
C ARG A 106 5.08 7.57 -5.69
N ARG A 107 5.29 6.97 -6.86
CA ARG A 107 4.26 6.71 -7.86
C ARG A 107 3.73 5.29 -7.70
N ILE A 108 2.42 5.16 -7.57
CA ILE A 108 1.71 3.89 -7.44
C ILE A 108 0.75 3.79 -8.62
N ARG A 109 1.02 2.86 -9.53
CA ARG A 109 0.18 2.61 -10.71
C ARG A 109 -0.76 1.44 -10.45
N LEU A 110 -2.06 1.71 -10.50
CA LEU A 110 -3.11 0.70 -10.38
C LEU A 110 -3.49 0.21 -11.78
N ALA A 111 -3.37 -1.10 -11.98
CA ALA A 111 -3.73 -1.76 -13.22
C ALA A 111 -4.62 -2.98 -12.97
N GLY A 112 -5.28 -3.48 -14.01
CA GLY A 112 -6.04 -4.73 -13.96
C GLY A 112 -7.56 -4.51 -14.05
N VAL A 113 -8.33 -5.35 -13.36
CA VAL A 113 -9.80 -5.41 -13.51
C VAL A 113 -10.50 -5.46 -12.16
N ALA A 114 -11.59 -4.69 -12.03
CA ALA A 114 -12.39 -4.64 -10.82
C ALA A 114 -13.91 -4.61 -11.11
N THR A 115 -14.66 -5.50 -10.45
CA THR A 115 -16.13 -5.62 -10.56
C THR A 115 -16.78 -5.35 -9.21
N ASP A 116 -17.73 -4.41 -9.10
CA ASP A 116 -18.48 -4.12 -7.86
C ASP A 116 -17.56 -3.87 -6.65
N SER A 117 -16.44 -3.19 -6.87
CA SER A 117 -15.30 -3.13 -5.94
C SER A 117 -14.86 -1.70 -5.65
N GLU A 118 -14.04 -1.52 -4.62
CA GLU A 118 -13.56 -0.21 -4.20
C GLU A 118 -12.07 -0.24 -3.86
N VAL A 119 -11.33 0.78 -4.32
CA VAL A 119 -9.97 1.06 -3.82
C VAL A 119 -10.04 2.32 -2.96
N ARG A 120 -9.51 2.28 -1.75
CA ARG A 120 -9.45 3.43 -0.84
C ARG A 120 -8.00 3.77 -0.56
N VAL A 121 -7.62 5.00 -0.86
CA VAL A 121 -6.31 5.56 -0.54
C VAL A 121 -6.43 6.31 0.78
N HIS A 122 -5.61 5.95 1.74
CA HIS A 122 -5.51 6.59 3.05
C HIS A 122 -4.11 7.18 3.20
N ARG A 123 -4.05 8.45 3.62
CA ARG A 123 -2.82 9.24 3.82
C ARG A 123 -2.76 9.78 5.25
N GLY A 124 -1.57 10.20 5.68
CA GLY A 124 -1.33 10.91 6.94
C GLY A 124 -1.86 10.17 8.16
N GLY A 125 -2.51 10.92 9.06
CA GLY A 125 -3.07 10.36 10.29
C GLY A 125 -4.09 9.23 10.06
N ILE A 126 -4.83 9.24 8.94
CA ILE A 126 -5.77 8.16 8.62
C ILE A 126 -5.04 6.87 8.25
N ALA A 127 -3.89 6.97 7.57
CA ALA A 127 -3.04 5.82 7.31
C ALA A 127 -2.49 5.22 8.62
N VAL A 128 -1.97 6.07 9.51
CA VAL A 128 -1.45 5.68 10.83
C VAL A 128 -2.52 4.97 11.66
N LEU A 129 -3.70 5.59 11.83
CA LEU A 129 -4.80 5.00 12.62
C LEU A 129 -5.30 3.68 12.00
N SER A 130 -5.36 3.60 10.67
CA SER A 130 -5.75 2.37 9.98
C SER A 130 -4.77 1.22 10.26
N ALA A 131 -3.48 1.51 10.37
CA ALA A 131 -2.46 0.54 10.73
C ALA A 131 -2.54 0.13 12.21
N MET A 132 -2.72 1.10 13.12
CA MET A 132 -2.82 0.88 14.56
C MET A 132 -4.03 0.03 14.97
N CYS A 133 -5.16 0.14 14.26
CA CYS A 133 -6.34 -0.71 14.47
C CYS A 133 -6.15 -2.13 13.90
N SER A 134 -5.08 -2.81 14.30
CA SER A 134 -4.72 -4.16 13.84
C SER A 134 -4.08 -5.00 14.96
N ARG A 135 -4.17 -6.34 14.82
CA ARG A 135 -3.43 -7.25 15.70
C ARG A 135 -1.91 -7.13 15.51
N ALA A 136 -1.47 -6.90 14.27
CA ALA A 136 -0.06 -6.71 13.95
C ALA A 136 0.55 -5.53 14.73
N TYR A 137 -0.18 -4.41 14.87
CA TYR A 137 0.27 -3.29 15.70
C TYR A 137 0.41 -3.69 17.18
N LEU A 138 -0.52 -4.46 17.74
CA LEU A 138 -0.42 -4.91 19.14
C LEU A 138 0.77 -5.85 19.35
N GLU A 139 1.06 -6.73 18.39
CA GLU A 139 2.21 -7.63 18.42
C GLU A 139 3.52 -6.86 18.35
N ASP A 140 3.61 -5.92 17.41
CA ASP A 140 4.74 -5.03 17.22
C ASP A 140 4.98 -4.12 18.44
N LEU A 141 3.92 -3.52 18.98
CA LEU A 141 3.99 -2.69 20.19
C LEU A 141 4.51 -3.49 21.40
N ARG A 142 4.06 -4.74 21.57
CA ARG A 142 4.56 -5.62 22.64
C ARG A 142 6.04 -5.94 22.44
N LEU A 143 6.48 -6.16 21.20
CA LEU A 143 7.89 -6.40 20.88
C LEU A 143 8.74 -5.16 21.16
N ALA A 144 8.31 -3.99 20.67
CA ALA A 144 8.94 -2.70 20.89
C ALA A 144 9.09 -2.40 22.39
N HIS A 145 8.03 -2.64 23.18
CA HIS A 145 8.07 -2.47 24.63
C HIS A 145 9.12 -3.37 25.30
N ARG A 146 9.23 -4.64 24.88
CA ARG A 146 10.24 -5.56 25.43
C ARG A 146 11.68 -5.19 25.04
N THR A 147 11.87 -4.54 23.90
CA THR A 147 13.18 -4.25 23.31
C THR A 147 13.62 -2.79 23.48
N GLY A 148 12.78 -1.95 24.07
CA GLY A 148 13.06 -0.53 24.30
C GLY A 148 12.97 0.35 23.04
N GLY A 149 12.25 -0.11 22.02
CA GLY A 149 12.09 0.58 20.73
C GLY A 149 10.71 1.19 20.51
N HIS A 150 10.44 1.55 19.25
CA HIS A 150 9.13 2.03 18.78
C HIS A 150 8.49 1.00 17.85
N PRO A 151 7.15 0.87 17.85
CA PRO A 151 6.47 0.11 16.80
C PRO A 151 6.78 0.70 15.43
N THR A 152 6.86 -0.17 14.43
CA THR A 152 7.06 0.15 13.01
C THR A 152 5.72 0.23 12.27
N VAL A 153 4.68 -0.47 12.74
CA VAL A 153 3.39 -0.55 12.03
C VAL A 153 2.66 0.80 11.96
N ASP A 154 2.72 1.61 13.01
CA ASP A 154 2.07 2.93 13.01
C ASP A 154 2.79 3.90 12.06
N ASP A 155 4.12 3.87 12.05
CA ASP A 155 4.96 4.69 11.19
C ASP A 155 6.15 3.90 10.62
N PRO A 156 5.99 3.30 9.42
CA PRO A 156 7.04 2.50 8.79
C PRO A 156 8.26 3.32 8.36
N ALA A 157 8.10 4.65 8.24
CA ALA A 157 9.17 5.58 7.88
C ALA A 157 9.94 6.09 9.10
N ARG A 158 9.48 5.79 10.33
CA ARG A 158 10.20 6.11 11.56
C ARG A 158 11.59 5.51 11.49
N SER A 159 12.57 6.40 11.39
CA SER A 159 13.97 6.09 11.08
C SER A 159 14.48 4.88 11.85
N HIS A 160 15.09 3.96 11.10
CA HIS A 160 16.19 3.12 11.54
C HIS A 160 17.34 4.03 12.03
N SER A 161 17.16 4.66 13.19
CA SER A 161 18.22 5.39 13.87
C SER A 161 19.21 4.36 14.38
N HIS A 162 20.30 4.21 13.64
CA HIS A 162 21.49 3.48 14.07
C HIS A 162 22.33 4.37 14.99
#